data_AF-A0A395IT36-F1
#
_entry.id   AF-A0A395IT36-F1
#
_cell.length_a   1.000
_cell.length_b   1.000
_cell.length_c   1.000
_cell.angle_alpha   90.00
_cell.angle_beta   90.00
_cell.angle_gamma   90.00
#
_symmetry.space_group_name_H-M   'P 1'
#
loop_
_entity.id
_entity.type
_entity.pdbx_description
1 polymer ?
#
loop_
_entity_poly.entity_id
_entity_poly.type
_entity_poly.pdbx_seq_one_letter_code
_entity_poly.pdbx_strand_id
1 'polypeptide(L)'
;MACPHLTPSTSVSSSPKTLILSSLPPPQILKADLAATARDGAQALLNQLLSTCPIASTPNGVLLSLPGIATKLPREKPLPPPVAQTTWQKFAAKKGIKPKTAEAKKKLVYDESTGEWVPKWGYKGSTRREKMIGLWR
;
A
#
# COMPACT_ATOMS: atom_id res chain seq x y z
N MET A 1 12.07 -4.59 -6.28
CA MET A 1 11.74 -3.23 -5.77
C MET A 1 10.28 -3.23 -5.38
N ALA A 2 9.97 -3.47 -4.10
CA ALA A 2 8.60 -3.53 -3.60
C ALA A 2 8.41 -2.38 -2.60
N CYS A 3 7.49 -1.48 -2.92
CA CYS A 3 7.07 -0.41 -2.02
C CYS A 3 6.16 -0.98 -0.92
N PRO A 4 6.44 -0.80 0.37
CA PRO A 4 5.47 -1.10 1.42
C PRO A 4 4.62 0.15 1.66
N HIS A 5 3.36 0.04 1.24
CA HIS A 5 2.28 0.95 1.55
C HIS A 5 1.74 0.63 2.96
N LEU A 6 1.51 1.70 3.73
CA LEU A 6 0.50 1.84 4.78
C LEU A 6 0.46 0.73 5.86
N THR A 7 1.20 0.94 6.94
CA THR A 7 1.04 0.22 8.20
C THR A 7 0.23 1.05 9.20
N PRO A 8 -0.75 0.47 9.91
CA PRO A 8 -1.59 1.21 10.85
C PRO A 8 -0.83 1.54 12.13
N SER A 9 -0.58 2.83 12.38
CA SER A 9 0.04 3.32 13.61
C SER A 9 -0.85 3.05 14.83
N THR A 10 -0.54 2.00 15.59
CA THR A 10 -1.13 1.78 16.91
C THR A 10 -0.02 1.91 17.95
N SER A 11 -0.09 2.93 18.81
CA SER A 11 0.82 3.13 19.93
C SER A 11 0.27 2.39 21.16
N VAL A 12 0.95 1.33 21.60
CA VAL A 12 0.58 0.59 22.82
C VAL A 12 1.73 0.65 23.82
N SER A 13 1.46 1.13 25.04
CA SER A 13 2.36 0.99 26.19
C SER A 13 2.00 -0.27 26.95
N SER A 14 2.91 -1.25 27.01
CA SER A 14 2.76 -2.39 27.91
C SER A 14 3.62 -2.14 29.13
N SER A 15 3.04 -1.61 30.21
CA SER A 15 3.75 -1.46 31.49
C SER A 15 3.71 -2.79 32.25
N PRO A 16 4.85 -3.42 32.58
CA PRO A 16 4.89 -4.71 33.31
C PRO A 16 4.64 -4.55 34.82
N LYS A 17 4.04 -3.43 35.26
CA LYS A 17 3.84 -3.13 36.68
C LYS A 17 2.75 -4.04 37.24
N THR A 18 3.12 -4.92 38.17
CA THR A 18 2.18 -5.78 38.89
C THR A 18 1.09 -4.94 39.52
N LEU A 19 -0.16 -5.13 39.07
CA LEU A 19 -1.32 -4.49 39.69
C LEU A 19 -1.56 -5.19 41.03
N ILE A 20 -1.30 -4.48 42.13
CA ILE A 20 -1.56 -4.99 43.47
C ILE A 20 -3.07 -5.00 43.68
N LEU A 21 -3.72 -6.10 43.30
CA LEU A 21 -5.18 -6.31 43.36
C LEU A 21 -5.67 -6.74 44.77
N SER A 22 -4.86 -6.54 45.81
CA SER A 22 -5.13 -7.05 47.17
C SER A 22 -5.72 -6.02 48.14
N SER A 23 -5.92 -4.77 47.71
CA SER A 23 -6.69 -3.79 48.49
C SER A 23 -7.77 -3.20 47.60
N LEU A 24 -9.00 -3.69 47.73
CA LEU A 24 -10.17 -3.06 47.13
C LEU A 24 -10.90 -2.25 48.23
N PRO A 25 -10.56 -0.96 48.46
CA PRO A 25 -11.39 -0.03 49.21
C PRO A 25 -12.43 0.63 48.25
N PRO A 26 -13.43 1.39 48.75
CA PRO A 26 -14.60 1.90 48.03
C PRO A 26 -14.35 2.51 46.63
N PRO A 27 -15.39 2.58 45.76
CA PRO A 27 -15.27 2.82 44.31
C PRO A 27 -14.59 4.14 43.89
N GLN A 28 -14.40 5.07 44.84
CA GLN A 28 -13.78 6.37 44.59
C GLN A 28 -12.25 6.31 44.56
N ILE A 29 -11.64 5.44 45.39
CA ILE A 29 -10.17 5.32 45.49
C ILE A 29 -9.61 4.65 44.22
N LEU A 30 -10.35 3.68 43.67
CA LEU A 30 -9.99 2.95 42.45
C LEU A 30 -9.79 3.87 41.23
N LYS A 31 -10.61 4.91 41.08
CA LYS A 31 -10.51 5.81 39.92
C LYS A 31 -9.25 6.67 39.96
N ALA A 32 -8.88 7.15 41.14
CA ALA A 32 -7.69 7.99 41.32
C ALA A 32 -6.41 7.19 41.03
N ASP A 33 -6.31 5.96 41.55
CA ASP A 33 -5.13 5.10 41.35
C ASP A 33 -4.97 4.63 39.89
N LEU A 34 -6.08 4.30 39.24
CA LEU A 34 -6.09 4.00 37.80
C LEU A 34 -5.68 5.21 36.97
N ALA A 35 -6.18 6.40 37.32
CA ALA A 35 -5.81 7.63 36.62
C ALA A 35 -4.33 7.99 36.82
N ALA A 36 -3.78 7.78 38.02
CA ALA A 36 -2.36 7.99 38.31
C ALA A 36 -1.49 7.01 37.50
N THR A 37 -1.84 5.72 37.50
CA THR A 37 -1.10 4.69 36.76
C THR A 37 -1.17 4.93 35.24
N ALA A 38 -2.33 5.33 34.72
CA ALA A 38 -2.50 5.69 33.32
C ALA A 38 -1.69 6.94 32.94
N ARG A 39 -1.61 7.94 33.83
CA ARG A 39 -0.78 9.13 33.63
C ARG A 39 0.69 8.78 33.53
N ASP A 40 1.20 7.95 34.43
CA ASP A 40 2.60 7.51 34.41
C ASP A 40 2.93 6.75 33.11
N GLY A 41 2.04 5.86 32.68
CA GLY A 41 2.17 5.12 31.43
C GLY A 41 2.14 6.02 30.18
N ALA A 42 1.25 7.01 30.15
CA ALA A 42 1.15 7.99 29.08
C ALA A 42 2.37 8.92 29.03
N GLN A 43 2.90 9.33 30.18
CA GLN A 43 4.12 10.14 30.26
C GLN A 43 5.32 9.38 29.70
N ALA A 44 5.48 8.11 30.08
CA ALA A 44 6.54 7.27 29.54
C ALA A 44 6.42 7.10 28.01
N LEU A 45 5.19 6.91 27.49
CA LEU A 45 4.95 6.86 26.05
C LEU A 45 5.34 8.15 25.33
N LEU A 46 4.92 9.29 25.87
CA LEU A 46 5.18 10.58 25.24
C LEU A 46 6.68 10.87 25.22
N ASN A 47 7.38 10.57 26.32
CA ASN A 47 8.83 10.69 26.40
C ASN A 47 9.52 9.83 25.33
N GLN A 48 9.06 8.58 25.10
CA GLN A 48 9.60 7.71 24.06
C GLN A 48 9.31 8.26 22.66
N LEU A 49 8.09 8.70 22.37
CA LEU A 49 7.71 9.24 21.05
C LEU A 49 8.52 10.49 20.69
N LEU A 50 8.64 11.44 21.62
CA LEU A 50 9.34 12.70 21.36
C LEU A 50 10.87 12.56 21.31
N SER A 51 11.44 11.55 21.97
CA SER A 51 12.90 11.33 21.98
C SER A 51 13.39 10.41 20.85
N THR A 52 12.59 9.43 20.42
CA THR A 52 13.03 8.39 19.47
C THR A 52 12.54 8.59 18.04
N CYS A 53 11.44 9.33 17.82
CA CYS A 53 10.88 9.53 16.49
C CYS A 53 11.41 10.82 15.84
N PRO A 54 11.84 10.79 14.56
CA PRO A 54 12.26 12.00 13.88
C PRO A 54 11.06 12.90 13.60
N ILE A 55 11.27 14.20 13.84
CA ILE A 55 10.25 15.25 13.72
C ILE A 55 10.34 15.87 12.32
N ALA A 56 9.28 15.78 11.54
CA ALA A 56 9.16 16.41 10.22
C ALA A 56 8.20 17.61 10.30
N SER A 57 8.71 18.80 10.01
CA SER A 57 7.86 19.99 9.85
C SER A 57 7.35 20.06 8.42
N THR A 58 6.04 19.90 8.25
CA THR A 58 5.35 20.04 6.96
C THR A 58 4.46 21.28 7.02
N PRO A 59 4.02 21.86 5.88
CA PRO A 59 3.07 22.98 5.91
C PRO A 59 1.74 22.65 6.62
N ASN A 60 1.44 21.36 6.80
CA ASN A 60 0.28 20.87 7.53
C ASN A 60 0.52 20.73 9.05
N GLY A 61 1.74 20.95 9.53
CA GLY A 61 2.12 20.86 10.95
C GLY A 61 3.34 19.99 11.22
N VAL A 62 3.60 19.80 12.51
CA VAL A 62 4.71 18.99 13.05
C VAL A 62 4.26 17.53 13.14
N LEU A 63 4.89 16.65 12.37
CA LEU A 63 4.57 15.23 12.30
C LEU A 63 5.74 14.39 12.85
N LEU A 64 5.41 13.31 13.55
CA LEU A 64 6.40 12.32 14.02
C LEU A 64 6.37 11.11 13.10
N SER A 65 7.54 10.64 12.64
CA SER A 65 7.61 9.37 11.93
C SER A 65 7.72 8.22 12.93
N LEU A 66 6.66 7.44 13.09
CA LEU A 66 6.67 6.29 13.99
C LEU A 66 7.50 5.13 13.41
N PRO A 67 8.20 4.36 14.24
CA PRO A 67 8.85 3.12 13.82
C PRO A 67 7.81 2.06 13.44
N GLY A 68 8.25 1.04 12.71
CA GLY A 68 7.40 -0.08 12.34
C GLY A 68 6.82 -0.79 13.56
N ILE A 69 5.60 -1.31 13.43
CA ILE A 69 4.88 -2.01 14.49
C ILE A 69 5.65 -3.28 14.87
N ALA A 70 6.06 -3.39 16.14
CA ALA A 70 6.77 -4.57 16.65
C ALA A 70 5.84 -5.75 16.98
N THR A 71 4.58 -5.46 17.32
CA THR A 71 3.59 -6.48 17.68
C THR A 71 3.05 -7.18 16.43
N LYS A 72 3.35 -8.48 16.29
CA LYS A 72 2.80 -9.30 15.21
C LYS A 72 1.32 -9.56 15.46
N LEU A 73 0.46 -8.82 14.76
CA LEU A 73 -0.98 -9.04 14.78
C LEU A 73 -1.39 -10.05 13.70
N PRO A 74 -2.37 -10.94 13.98
CA PRO A 74 -2.91 -11.83 12.97
C PRO A 74 -3.59 -11.00 11.87
N ARG A 75 -3.32 -11.34 10.61
CA ARG A 75 -3.99 -10.69 9.48
C ARG A 75 -5.46 -11.12 9.46
N GLU A 76 -6.35 -10.16 9.23
CA GLU A 76 -7.77 -10.43 8.99
C GLU A 76 -7.97 -11.25 7.71
N LYS A 77 -7.27 -10.87 6.63
CA LYS A 77 -7.40 -11.50 5.30
C LYS A 77 -6.14 -12.27 4.94
N PRO A 78 -6.27 -13.44 4.28
CA PRO A 78 -5.12 -14.17 3.77
C PRO A 78 -4.33 -13.28 2.82
N LEU A 79 -3.05 -13.62 2.63
CA LEU A 79 -2.25 -12.97 1.61
C LEU A 79 -2.92 -13.19 0.24
N PRO A 80 -2.94 -12.17 -0.63
CA PRO A 80 -3.44 -12.37 -1.98
C PRO A 80 -2.67 -13.53 -2.61
N PRO A 81 -3.36 -14.53 -3.18
CA PRO A 81 -2.68 -15.67 -3.78
C PRO A 81 -1.76 -15.17 -4.90
N PRO A 82 -0.62 -15.84 -5.15
CA PRO A 82 0.25 -15.48 -6.25
C PRO A 82 -0.54 -15.51 -7.55
N VAL A 83 -0.34 -14.49 -8.39
CA VAL A 83 -1.05 -14.38 -9.67
C VAL A 83 -0.78 -15.65 -10.48
N ALA A 84 -1.82 -16.48 -10.64
CA ALA A 84 -1.71 -17.69 -11.42
C ALA A 84 -1.37 -17.30 -12.86
N GLN A 85 -0.32 -17.92 -13.42
CA GLN A 85 0.07 -17.65 -14.79
C GLN A 85 -1.05 -18.09 -15.74
N THR A 86 -1.45 -17.19 -16.63
CA THR A 86 -2.44 -17.52 -17.67
C THR A 86 -1.86 -18.56 -18.63
N THR A 87 -2.73 -19.30 -19.32
CA THR A 87 -2.32 -20.28 -20.35
C THR A 87 -1.38 -19.66 -21.39
N TRP A 88 -1.65 -18.41 -21.81
CA TRP A 88 -0.79 -17.63 -22.69
C TRP A 88 0.58 -17.32 -22.08
N GLN A 89 0.64 -16.93 -20.80
CA GLN A 89 1.93 -16.67 -20.12
C GLN A 89 2.78 -17.92 -20.02
N LYS A 90 2.16 -19.08 -19.73
CA LYS A 90 2.86 -20.39 -19.73
C LYS A 90 3.39 -20.73 -21.12
N PHE A 91 2.59 -20.50 -22.17
CA PHE A 91 3.02 -20.71 -23.56
C PHE A 91 4.15 -19.75 -23.97
N ALA A 92 4.01 -18.46 -23.67
CA ALA A 92 5.01 -17.45 -23.97
C ALA A 92 6.34 -17.73 -23.27
N ALA A 93 6.30 -18.14 -22.00
CA ALA A 93 7.50 -18.54 -21.26
C ALA A 93 8.19 -19.77 -21.90
N LYS A 94 7.41 -20.82 -22.24
CA LYS A 94 7.96 -22.02 -22.93
C LYS A 94 8.55 -21.70 -24.29
N LYS A 95 7.97 -20.76 -25.03
CA LYS A 95 8.42 -20.34 -26.36
C LYS A 95 9.46 -19.23 -26.35
N GLY A 96 9.81 -18.69 -25.18
CA GLY A 96 10.73 -17.54 -25.07
C GLY A 96 10.18 -16.25 -25.67
N ILE A 97 8.86 -16.10 -25.79
CA ILE A 97 8.22 -14.91 -26.35
C ILE A 97 8.29 -13.79 -25.31
N LYS A 98 9.16 -12.82 -25.57
CA LYS A 98 9.31 -11.64 -24.71
C LYS A 98 8.03 -10.79 -24.75
N PRO A 99 7.61 -10.19 -23.63
CA PRO A 99 6.48 -9.27 -23.61
C PRO A 99 6.77 -8.06 -24.50
N LYS A 100 5.74 -7.56 -25.19
CA LYS A 100 5.85 -6.36 -26.03
C LYS A 100 6.29 -5.16 -25.19
N THR A 101 7.29 -4.43 -25.66
CA THR A 101 7.77 -3.16 -25.06
C THR A 101 6.65 -2.13 -24.98
N ALA A 102 6.74 -1.19 -24.03
CA ALA A 102 5.74 -0.13 -23.84
C ALA A 102 5.47 0.68 -25.12
N GLU A 103 6.50 0.87 -25.95
CA GLU A 103 6.39 1.53 -27.25
C GLU A 103 5.53 0.75 -28.24
N ALA A 104 5.67 -0.58 -28.31
CA ALA A 104 4.86 -1.45 -29.16
C ALA A 104 3.40 -1.58 -28.70
N LYS A 105 3.10 -1.14 -27.47
CA LYS A 105 1.74 -1.04 -26.92
C LYS A 105 1.08 0.32 -27.17
N LYS A 106 1.80 1.31 -27.72
CA LYS A 106 1.23 2.63 -28.01
C LYS A 106 0.07 2.52 -28.99
N LYS A 107 -0.94 3.36 -28.76
CA LYS A 107 -2.22 3.32 -29.47
C LYS A 107 -2.15 3.92 -30.87
N LEU A 108 -1.17 4.76 -31.18
CA LEU A 108 -1.07 5.51 -32.43
C LEU A 108 -0.04 4.87 -33.36
N VAL A 109 -0.40 4.72 -34.63
CA VAL A 109 0.44 4.25 -35.73
C VAL A 109 0.46 5.36 -36.78
N TYR A 110 1.65 5.71 -37.25
CA TYR A 110 1.82 6.70 -38.30
C TYR A 110 1.47 6.09 -39.66
N ASP A 111 0.68 6.79 -40.46
CA ASP A 111 0.19 6.33 -41.76
C ASP A 111 0.86 7.17 -42.86
N GLU A 112 1.88 6.62 -43.53
CA GLU A 112 2.77 7.36 -44.45
C GLU A 112 2.05 7.94 -45.68
N SER A 113 0.88 7.40 -46.06
CA SER A 113 0.10 7.89 -47.20
C SER A 113 -0.77 9.12 -46.90
N THR A 114 -1.07 9.37 -45.62
CA THR A 114 -1.92 10.50 -45.20
C THR A 114 -1.21 11.48 -44.29
N GLY A 115 -0.01 11.13 -43.81
CA GLY A 115 0.78 11.96 -42.91
C GLY A 115 0.17 12.13 -41.51
N GLU A 116 -0.91 11.43 -41.19
CA GLU A 116 -1.68 11.56 -39.95
C GLU A 116 -1.41 10.40 -38.98
N TRP A 117 -1.48 10.70 -37.67
CA TRP A 117 -1.39 9.71 -36.61
C TRP A 117 -2.73 9.04 -36.38
N VAL A 118 -2.83 7.77 -36.78
CA VAL A 118 -4.07 7.01 -36.74
C VAL A 118 -4.05 6.05 -35.54
N PRO A 119 -5.16 5.91 -34.79
CA PRO A 119 -5.23 4.89 -33.76
C PRO A 119 -5.16 3.48 -34.39
N LYS A 120 -4.34 2.59 -33.84
CA LYS A 120 -4.17 1.20 -34.29
C LYS A 120 -5.47 0.40 -34.23
N TRP A 121 -6.30 0.66 -33.22
CA TRP A 121 -7.58 0.00 -32.97
C TRP A 121 -8.63 1.02 -32.49
N GLY A 122 -9.91 0.78 -32.77
CA GLY A 122 -11.02 1.67 -32.41
C GLY A 122 -11.61 2.46 -33.60
N TYR A 123 -12.21 3.63 -33.31
CA TYR A 123 -12.85 4.48 -34.32
C TYR A 123 -11.84 5.05 -35.32
N LYS A 124 -12.13 4.91 -36.62
CA LYS A 124 -11.22 5.18 -37.75
C LYS A 124 -9.84 4.47 -37.67
N GLY A 125 -9.74 3.36 -36.94
CA GLY A 125 -8.45 2.70 -36.76
C GLY A 125 -7.90 1.99 -38.00
N SER A 126 -6.57 1.90 -38.10
CA SER A 126 -5.87 1.38 -39.28
C SER A 126 -6.30 -0.04 -39.67
N THR A 127 -6.50 -0.94 -38.70
CA THR A 127 -6.95 -2.33 -38.96
C THR A 127 -8.33 -2.42 -39.61
N ARG A 128 -9.24 -1.47 -39.35
CA ARG A 128 -10.57 -1.46 -40.00
C ARG A 128 -10.46 -0.94 -41.44
N ARG A 129 -9.63 0.07 -41.67
CA ARG A 129 -9.37 0.63 -43.00
C ARG A 129 -8.72 -0.40 -43.92
N GLU A 130 -7.70 -1.10 -43.43
CA GLU A 130 -7.02 -2.19 -44.16
C GLU A 130 -8.00 -3.32 -44.55
N LYS A 131 -8.84 -3.77 -43.60
CA LYS A 131 -9.88 -4.77 -43.89
C LYS A 131 -10.88 -4.29 -44.94
N MET A 132 -11.27 -3.02 -44.92
CA MET A 132 -12.21 -2.46 -45.88
C MET A 132 -11.60 -2.35 -47.29
N ILE A 133 -10.31 -2.04 -47.40
CA ILE A 133 -9.57 -1.99 -48.67
C ILE A 133 -9.33 -3.40 -49.24
N GLY A 134 -9.03 -4.38 -48.38
CA GLY A 134 -8.81 -5.77 -48.79
C GLY A 134 -10.09 -6.56 -49.12
N LEU A 135 -11.27 -6.07 -48.75
CA LEU A 135 -12.55 -6.74 -49.05
C LEU A 135 -13.05 -6.46 -50.48
N TRP A 136 -12.44 -5.50 -51.17
CA TRP A 136 -12.76 -5.09 -52.55
C TRP A 136 -11.67 -5.48 -53.56
N ARG A 137 -10.76 -6.38 -53.18
CA ARG A 137 -9.71 -6.96 -54.02
C ARG A 137 -9.84 -8.47 -54.01
#